data_AF-A0A7V0T501-F1
#
_entry.id   AF-A0A7V0T501-F1
#
_cell.length_a   1.000
_cell.length_b   1.000
_cell.length_c   1.000
_cell.angle_alpha   90.00
_cell.angle_beta   90.00
_cell.angle_gamma   90.00
#
_symmetry.space_group_name_H-M   'P 1'
#
loop_
_entity.id
_entity.type
_entity.pdbx_description
1 polymer ?
#
loop_
_entity_poly.entity_id
_entity_poly.type
_entity_poly.pdbx_seq_one_letter_code
_entity_poly.pdbx_strand_id
1 'polypeptide(L)'
;MFCNSTPRPVVERVGVHDRGEMRRWVVRELRRKLNRHSLPLPHLAYCPGSARSAFAFRVDSDYCGEAELLATRRLADEAGLVFSWFINTEAHGPLLPALKRVLAGQDVQVHCHRHEVYRSRAANRRNLSAALEVLQNNGYRPAGAASPYGDWNPGWDAALAELELDFSSDFVAGWDDLPFRPIIGGKPSAVLQVPVHPVCLGRLRAARASDDEIRRYYRSVVQRQKSLREPCLLYDHPTGLARDYDLMAEVLHEARQASDSTLTVGGLAHWWQARELVRYRATMRSGAIEIETRSPNDGIEIELEFEDRFARVPLEPGRYELERLNWQPFDDPGPKPVVSRRLSLCRRLGERYRRLRRQTRAKRRDGDSA
;
A
#
# COMPACT_ATOMS: atom_id res chain seq x y z
N MET A 1 16.17 35.19 -11.57
CA MET A 1 15.00 34.66 -12.31
C MET A 1 14.18 33.86 -11.32
N PHE A 2 13.19 34.49 -10.66
CA PHE A 2 12.43 33.87 -9.58
C PHE A 2 11.45 32.85 -10.17
N CYS A 3 11.62 31.58 -9.80
CA CYS A 3 10.70 30.51 -10.13
C CYS A 3 9.41 30.72 -9.32
N ASN A 4 8.49 31.53 -9.85
CA ASN A 4 7.11 31.57 -9.37
C ASN A 4 6.36 30.32 -9.85
N SER A 5 6.71 29.15 -9.30
CA SER A 5 5.82 27.99 -9.37
C SER A 5 4.86 28.08 -8.19
N THR A 6 3.67 28.62 -8.44
CA THR A 6 2.51 28.38 -7.56
C THR A 6 2.45 26.89 -7.22
N PRO A 7 2.35 26.50 -5.93
CA PRO A 7 2.34 25.10 -5.54
C PRO A 7 1.24 24.39 -6.32
N ARG A 8 1.63 23.37 -7.10
CA ARG A 8 0.67 22.52 -7.80
C ARG A 8 -0.18 21.85 -6.71
N PRO A 9 -1.53 21.88 -6.79
CA PRO A 9 -2.32 21.08 -5.87
C PRO A 9 -1.93 19.61 -6.06
N VAL A 10 -1.60 18.92 -4.96
CA VAL A 10 -1.38 17.47 -4.94
C VAL A 10 -2.70 16.82 -5.35
N VAL A 11 -2.75 16.27 -6.56
CA VAL A 11 -3.93 15.55 -7.06
C VAL A 11 -3.50 14.12 -7.32
N GLU A 12 -3.52 13.26 -6.30
CA GLU A 12 -3.42 11.82 -6.54
C GLU A 12 -4.76 11.28 -7.06
N ARG A 13 -4.67 10.21 -7.83
CA ARG A 13 -5.80 9.47 -8.37
C ARG A 13 -5.99 8.22 -7.54
N VAL A 14 -7.26 7.88 -7.31
CA VAL A 14 -7.66 6.72 -6.51
C VAL A 14 -8.64 5.91 -7.34
N GLY A 15 -8.58 4.58 -7.22
CA GLY A 15 -9.54 3.69 -7.85
C GLY A 15 -10.97 4.07 -7.44
N VAL A 16 -11.88 4.15 -8.42
CA VAL A 16 -13.28 4.55 -8.18
C VAL A 16 -14.04 3.51 -7.36
N HIS A 17 -13.67 2.23 -7.54
CA HIS A 17 -14.32 1.11 -6.89
C HIS A 17 -13.47 0.59 -5.76
N ASP A 18 -14.13 0.37 -4.62
CA ASP A 18 -13.55 -0.23 -3.44
C ASP A 18 -13.46 -1.76 -3.62
N ARG A 19 -12.37 -2.20 -4.25
CA ARG A 19 -12.15 -3.63 -4.56
C ARG A 19 -12.02 -4.46 -3.29
N GLY A 20 -11.49 -3.88 -2.21
CA GLY A 20 -11.39 -4.54 -0.91
C GLY A 20 -12.75 -4.85 -0.30
N GLU A 21 -13.68 -3.90 -0.31
CA GLU A 21 -15.06 -4.18 0.14
C GLU A 21 -15.76 -5.23 -0.74
N MET A 22 -15.53 -5.21 -2.06
CA MET A 22 -16.07 -6.25 -2.95
C MET A 22 -15.52 -7.64 -2.61
N ARG A 23 -14.20 -7.79 -2.42
CA ARG A 23 -13.59 -9.05 -1.99
C ARG A 23 -14.16 -9.50 -0.65
N ARG A 24 -14.20 -8.61 0.34
CA ARG A 24 -14.74 -8.91 1.69
C ARG A 24 -16.18 -9.38 1.62
N TRP A 25 -17.00 -8.77 0.77
CA TRP A 25 -18.38 -9.21 0.55
C TRP A 25 -18.45 -10.64 -0.02
N VAL A 26 -17.66 -10.94 -1.07
CA VAL A 26 -17.60 -12.30 -1.65
C VAL A 26 -17.14 -13.33 -0.62
N VAL A 27 -16.09 -13.05 0.14
CA VAL A 27 -15.59 -13.94 1.21
C VAL A 27 -16.65 -14.16 2.29
N ARG A 28 -17.36 -13.10 2.69
CA ARG A 28 -18.46 -13.20 3.68
C ARG A 28 -19.59 -14.08 3.19
N GLU A 29 -20.00 -13.96 1.93
CA GLU A 29 -21.05 -14.81 1.36
C GLU A 29 -20.60 -16.27 1.22
N LEU A 30 -19.33 -16.52 0.86
CA LEU A 30 -18.75 -17.85 0.86
C LEU A 30 -18.77 -18.46 2.27
N ARG A 31 -18.31 -17.71 3.27
CA ARG A 31 -18.35 -18.13 4.68
C ARG A 31 -19.77 -18.45 5.14
N ARG A 32 -20.73 -17.58 4.85
CA ARG A 32 -22.15 -17.82 5.17
C ARG A 32 -22.67 -19.10 4.56
N LYS A 33 -22.30 -19.39 3.31
CA LYS A 33 -22.69 -20.63 2.63
C LYS A 33 -22.09 -21.85 3.30
N LEU A 34 -20.80 -21.81 3.67
CA LEU A 34 -20.13 -22.92 4.38
C LEU A 34 -20.70 -23.13 5.78
N ASN A 35 -20.97 -22.06 6.53
CA ASN A 35 -21.56 -22.13 7.86
C ASN A 35 -22.92 -22.82 7.87
N ARG A 36 -23.76 -22.65 6.83
CA ARG A 36 -25.05 -23.38 6.69
C ARG A 36 -24.90 -24.90 6.58
N HIS A 37 -23.70 -25.36 6.23
CA HIS A 37 -23.35 -26.77 6.17
C HIS A 37 -22.44 -27.18 7.34
N SER A 38 -22.32 -26.34 8.38
CA SER A 38 -21.43 -26.57 9.52
C SER A 38 -19.96 -26.76 9.12
N LEU A 39 -19.53 -26.08 8.06
CA LEU A 39 -18.15 -26.11 7.57
C LEU A 39 -17.45 -24.78 7.86
N PRO A 40 -16.23 -24.78 8.43
CA PRO A 40 -15.40 -23.59 8.49
C PRO A 40 -14.90 -23.22 7.09
N LEU A 41 -14.59 -21.95 6.88
CA LEU A 41 -13.84 -21.46 5.73
C LEU A 41 -12.33 -21.47 6.06
N PRO A 42 -11.53 -22.39 5.49
CA PRO A 42 -10.08 -22.32 5.58
C PRO A 42 -9.51 -21.34 4.55
N HIS A 43 -8.59 -20.47 4.98
CA HIS A 43 -7.75 -19.68 4.09
C HIS A 43 -6.39 -19.40 4.72
N LEU A 44 -5.38 -19.09 3.91
CA LEU A 44 -4.10 -18.62 4.46
C LEU A 44 -4.31 -17.27 5.16
N ALA A 45 -3.67 -17.06 6.31
CA ALA A 45 -3.68 -15.80 7.05
C ALA A 45 -3.20 -14.63 6.18
N TYR A 46 -3.65 -13.41 6.47
CA TYR A 46 -3.32 -12.22 5.67
C TYR A 46 -2.11 -11.44 6.17
N CYS A 47 -1.56 -11.81 7.33
CA CYS A 47 -0.36 -11.21 7.90
C CYS A 47 0.68 -12.30 8.22
N PRO A 48 1.99 -11.97 8.26
CA PRO A 48 3.03 -12.95 8.54
C PRO A 48 2.99 -13.54 9.95
N GLY A 49 3.33 -14.83 10.05
CA GLY A 49 3.39 -15.57 11.31
C GLY A 49 2.07 -15.51 12.07
N SER A 50 2.14 -15.33 13.39
CA SER A 50 0.97 -15.25 14.28
C SER A 50 0.35 -13.86 14.36
N ALA A 51 0.86 -12.87 13.62
CA ALA A 51 0.35 -11.51 13.68
C ALA A 51 -1.08 -11.44 13.12
N ARG A 52 -2.00 -10.78 13.81
CA ARG A 52 -3.36 -10.53 13.28
C ARG A 52 -3.40 -9.32 12.39
N SER A 53 -2.53 -8.35 12.64
CA SER A 53 -2.35 -7.18 11.80
C SER A 53 -0.86 -6.89 11.58
N ALA A 54 -0.58 -6.24 10.46
CA ALA A 54 0.75 -5.74 10.14
C ALA A 54 0.64 -4.27 9.74
N PHE A 55 1.56 -3.44 10.23
CA PHE A 55 1.64 -2.04 9.85
C PHE A 55 2.88 -1.76 9.01
N ALA A 56 2.71 -1.01 7.93
CA ALA A 56 3.82 -0.44 7.17
C ALA A 56 3.55 1.02 6.84
N PHE A 57 4.62 1.80 6.76
CA PHE A 57 4.55 3.21 6.41
C PHE A 57 5.41 3.49 5.18
N ARG A 58 4.77 4.07 4.17
CA ARG A 58 5.39 4.44 2.90
C ARG A 58 5.68 5.95 2.88
N VAL A 59 6.81 6.32 2.30
CA VAL A 59 7.17 7.72 2.06
C VAL A 59 7.45 7.94 0.58
N ASP A 60 6.69 8.84 -0.03
CA ASP A 60 6.97 9.34 -1.38
C ASP A 60 7.83 10.59 -1.25
N SER A 61 9.09 10.49 -1.66
CA SER A 61 10.11 11.51 -1.39
C SER A 61 9.97 12.82 -2.20
N ASP A 62 8.85 13.04 -2.88
CA ASP A 62 8.68 14.05 -3.92
C ASP A 62 9.16 15.45 -3.55
N TYR A 63 10.08 15.98 -4.36
CA TYR A 63 10.50 17.40 -4.37
C TYR A 63 10.91 17.99 -3.00
N CYS A 64 11.31 17.15 -2.05
CA CYS A 64 11.72 17.60 -0.72
C CYS A 64 13.24 17.85 -0.62
N GLY A 65 13.63 18.69 0.33
CA GLY A 65 15.02 18.97 0.66
C GLY A 65 15.58 18.05 1.74
N GLU A 66 16.89 18.14 1.98
CA GLU A 66 17.61 17.31 2.96
C GLU A 66 17.03 17.43 4.38
N ALA A 67 16.62 18.63 4.80
CA ALA A 67 16.06 18.85 6.14
C ALA A 67 14.75 18.07 6.35
N GLU A 68 13.88 18.01 5.34
CA GLU A 68 12.60 17.29 5.39
C GLU A 68 12.82 15.77 5.38
N LEU A 69 13.79 15.30 4.59
CA LEU A 69 14.23 13.90 4.59
C LEU A 69 14.76 13.49 5.97
N LEU A 70 15.63 14.31 6.57
CA LEU A 70 16.18 14.05 7.90
C LEU A 70 15.10 14.07 8.99
N ALA A 71 14.17 15.02 8.95
CA ALA A 71 13.03 15.04 9.86
C ALA A 71 12.19 13.77 9.72
N THR A 72 11.86 13.39 8.48
CA THR A 72 11.08 12.17 8.23
C THR A 72 11.81 10.90 8.65
N ARG A 73 13.14 10.85 8.48
CA ARG A 73 13.95 9.73 8.98
C ARG A 73 13.91 9.64 10.50
N ARG A 74 13.96 10.77 11.22
CA ARG A 74 13.82 10.82 12.68
C ARG A 74 12.45 10.31 13.15
N LEU A 75 11.37 10.64 12.43
CA LEU A 75 10.05 10.06 12.72
C LEU A 75 10.07 8.54 12.65
N ALA A 76 10.74 7.96 11.65
CA ALA A 76 10.87 6.50 11.56
C ALA A 76 11.64 5.92 12.75
N ASP A 77 12.74 6.56 13.17
CA ASP A 77 13.53 6.14 14.34
C ASP A 77 12.73 6.22 15.64
N GLU A 78 12.09 7.36 15.90
CA GLU A 78 11.30 7.59 17.11
C GLU A 78 10.08 6.66 17.20
N ALA A 79 9.47 6.36 16.05
CA ALA A 79 8.39 5.38 15.98
C ALA A 79 8.91 3.93 16.07
N GLY A 80 10.23 3.68 15.98
CA GLY A 80 10.79 2.34 15.92
C GLY A 80 10.32 1.56 14.69
N LEU A 81 10.25 2.23 13.54
CA LEU A 81 9.76 1.71 12.27
C LEU A 81 10.85 1.74 11.19
N VAL A 82 10.74 0.81 10.25
CA VAL A 82 11.46 0.87 8.97
C VAL A 82 10.46 1.33 7.92
N PHE A 83 10.67 2.52 7.34
CA PHE A 83 9.81 3.03 6.28
C PHE A 83 10.22 2.48 4.93
N SER A 84 9.24 2.41 4.02
CA SER A 84 9.47 2.19 2.59
C SER A 84 9.50 3.51 1.85
N TRP A 85 10.68 3.91 1.42
CA TRP A 85 10.95 5.15 0.72
C TRP A 85 10.91 4.93 -0.79
N PHE A 86 9.96 5.56 -1.47
CA PHE A 86 9.87 5.57 -2.92
C PHE A 86 10.57 6.85 -3.42
N ILE A 87 11.68 6.65 -4.12
CA ILE A 87 12.60 7.74 -4.48
C ILE A 87 12.34 8.26 -5.89
N ASN A 88 12.07 9.55 -5.97
CA ASN A 88 11.96 10.31 -7.22
C ASN A 88 13.34 10.85 -7.58
N THR A 89 14.05 10.20 -8.50
CA THR A 89 15.48 10.44 -8.64
C THR A 89 15.84 11.75 -9.35
N GLU A 90 14.98 12.29 -10.23
CA GLU A 90 15.21 13.61 -10.85
C GLU A 90 15.07 14.73 -9.81
N ALA A 91 14.08 14.63 -8.93
CA ALA A 91 13.84 15.63 -7.88
C ALA A 91 15.01 15.74 -6.90
N HIS A 92 15.69 14.62 -6.64
CA HIS A 92 16.78 14.53 -5.66
C HIS A 92 18.17 14.75 -6.22
N GLY A 93 18.36 15.01 -7.52
CA GLY A 93 19.67 15.00 -8.21
C GLY A 93 20.90 15.33 -7.33
N PRO A 94 21.03 16.55 -6.77
CA PRO A 94 22.16 16.93 -5.92
C PRO A 94 22.23 16.23 -4.54
N LEU A 95 21.10 15.77 -4.01
CA LEU A 95 20.95 15.11 -2.71
C LEU A 95 21.18 13.59 -2.75
N LEU A 96 21.29 12.98 -3.94
CA LEU A 96 21.46 11.54 -4.09
C LEU A 96 22.62 10.96 -3.25
N PRO A 97 23.81 11.59 -3.14
CA PRO A 97 24.87 11.09 -2.26
C PRO A 97 24.47 11.11 -0.77
N ALA A 98 23.70 12.13 -0.35
CA ALA A 98 23.24 12.26 1.03
C ALA A 98 22.14 11.23 1.37
N LEU A 99 21.31 10.84 0.39
CA LEU A 99 20.27 9.82 0.59
C LEU A 99 20.83 8.51 1.15
N LYS A 100 22.02 8.10 0.70
CA LYS A 100 22.67 6.87 1.20
C LYS A 100 22.83 6.86 2.71
N ARG A 101 23.24 7.99 3.28
CA ARG A 101 23.41 8.17 4.72
C ARG A 101 22.05 8.28 5.42
N VAL A 102 21.15 9.09 4.88
CA VAL A 102 19.85 9.36 5.51
C VAL A 102 18.96 8.10 5.54
N LEU A 103 18.98 7.31 4.47
CA LEU A 103 18.11 6.14 4.29
C LEU A 103 18.80 4.82 4.66
N ALA A 104 19.92 4.87 5.37
CA ALA A 104 20.60 3.67 5.84
C ALA A 104 19.64 2.84 6.72
N GLY A 105 19.54 1.54 6.43
CA GLY A 105 18.65 0.61 7.13
C GLY A 105 17.16 0.79 6.81
N GLN A 106 16.80 1.62 5.83
CA GLN A 106 15.44 1.79 5.35
C GLN A 106 15.16 0.94 4.10
N ASP A 107 13.89 0.69 3.82
CA ASP A 107 13.47 0.03 2.58
C ASP A 107 13.40 1.06 1.44
N VAL A 108 14.20 0.92 0.39
CA VAL A 108 14.33 1.92 -0.68
C VAL A 108 13.84 1.35 -2.01
N GLN A 109 12.86 2.04 -2.60
CA GLN A 109 12.08 1.62 -3.77
C GLN A 109 11.97 2.75 -4.81
N VAL A 110 11.44 2.46 -5.99
CA VAL A 110 11.44 3.39 -7.13
C VAL A 110 10.18 4.26 -7.19
N HIS A 111 10.31 5.59 -7.32
CA HIS A 111 9.20 6.51 -7.63
C HIS A 111 9.34 7.22 -8.98
N CYS A 112 9.96 6.53 -9.94
CA CYS A 112 10.38 7.04 -11.24
C CYS A 112 11.56 8.02 -11.20
N HIS A 113 12.09 8.32 -12.39
CA HIS A 113 13.07 9.41 -12.55
C HIS A 113 12.32 10.73 -12.64
N ARG A 114 11.49 10.88 -13.68
CA ARG A 114 10.52 11.97 -13.80
C ARG A 114 9.24 11.58 -13.08
N HIS A 115 8.65 12.52 -12.34
CA HIS A 115 7.40 12.35 -11.61
C HIS A 115 6.16 12.26 -12.54
N GLU A 116 6.17 11.28 -13.44
CA GLU A 116 5.15 11.08 -14.45
C GLU A 116 4.92 9.58 -14.71
N VAL A 117 3.65 9.23 -14.96
CA VAL A 117 3.23 7.94 -15.52
C VAL A 117 2.73 8.17 -16.95
N TYR A 118 3.25 7.39 -17.88
CA TYR A 118 2.86 7.43 -19.29
C TYR A 118 1.87 6.32 -19.61
N ARG A 119 1.12 6.49 -20.69
CA ARG A 119 0.31 5.39 -21.28
C ARG A 119 1.18 4.37 -22.01
N SER A 120 2.33 4.81 -22.55
CA SER A 120 3.23 3.97 -23.34
C SER A 120 4.17 3.19 -22.43
N ARG A 121 4.18 1.86 -22.60
CA ARG A 121 5.17 0.95 -21.98
C ARG A 121 6.60 1.44 -22.20
N ALA A 122 6.98 1.75 -23.44
CA ALA A 122 8.35 2.16 -23.76
C ALA A 122 8.76 3.49 -23.08
N ALA A 123 7.81 4.40 -22.86
CA ALA A 123 8.08 5.63 -22.11
C ALA A 123 8.23 5.36 -20.61
N ASN A 124 7.35 4.57 -20.02
CA ASN A 124 7.47 4.16 -18.61
C ASN A 124 8.78 3.40 -18.36
N ARG A 125 9.15 2.47 -19.24
CA ARG A 125 10.39 1.70 -19.13
C ARG A 125 11.61 2.61 -19.08
N ARG A 126 11.71 3.59 -19.99
CA ARG A 126 12.82 4.55 -19.98
C ARG A 126 12.85 5.36 -18.68
N ASN A 127 11.69 5.79 -18.21
CA ASN A 127 11.57 6.58 -16.98
C ASN A 127 11.99 5.79 -15.73
N LEU A 128 11.57 4.54 -15.64
CA LEU A 128 11.89 3.62 -14.55
C LEU A 128 13.35 3.17 -14.60
N SER A 129 13.84 2.80 -15.78
CA SER A 129 15.24 2.37 -15.98
C SER A 129 16.23 3.45 -15.58
N ALA A 130 15.97 4.72 -15.91
CA ALA A 130 16.81 5.83 -15.47
C ALA A 130 16.83 5.97 -13.94
N ALA A 131 15.71 5.74 -13.25
CA ALA A 131 15.69 5.77 -11.79
C ALA A 131 16.38 4.57 -11.16
N LEU A 132 16.19 3.38 -11.72
CA LEU A 132 16.86 2.16 -11.29
C LEU A 132 18.38 2.31 -11.38
N GLU A 133 18.89 2.80 -12.52
CA GLU A 133 20.32 3.05 -12.71
C GLU A 133 20.87 3.99 -11.63
N VAL A 134 20.19 5.11 -11.38
CA VAL A 134 20.59 6.06 -10.33
C VAL A 134 20.62 5.40 -8.95
N LEU A 135 19.58 4.66 -8.57
CA LEU A 135 19.50 4.02 -7.25
C LEU A 135 20.53 2.89 -7.10
N GLN A 136 20.72 2.08 -8.14
CA GLN A 136 21.69 0.98 -8.16
C GLN A 136 23.12 1.47 -8.07
N ASN A 137 23.46 2.57 -8.77
CA ASN A 137 24.75 3.24 -8.69
C ASN A 137 25.03 3.82 -7.29
N ASN A 138 23.98 4.08 -6.50
CA ASN A 138 24.09 4.52 -5.11
C ASN A 138 24.04 3.35 -4.11
N GLY A 139 24.04 2.10 -4.60
CA GLY A 139 24.12 0.88 -3.78
C GLY A 139 22.78 0.32 -3.32
N TYR A 140 21.66 0.86 -3.82
CA TYR A 140 20.34 0.30 -3.54
C TYR A 140 20.01 -0.85 -4.50
N ARG A 141 19.08 -1.70 -4.08
CA ARG A 141 18.54 -2.82 -4.86
C ARG A 141 17.01 -2.81 -4.75
N PRO A 142 16.35 -1.79 -5.34
CA PRO A 142 14.90 -1.70 -5.27
C PRO A 142 14.27 -2.89 -5.99
N ALA A 143 13.21 -3.43 -5.41
CA ALA A 143 12.43 -4.55 -5.93
C ALA A 143 11.01 -4.13 -6.34
N GLY A 144 10.57 -2.93 -5.96
CA GLY A 144 9.27 -2.42 -6.29
C GLY A 144 9.27 -0.95 -6.67
N ALA A 145 8.10 -0.52 -7.13
CA ALA A 145 7.87 0.85 -7.53
C ALA A 145 6.54 1.37 -7.04
N ALA A 146 6.41 2.69 -6.96
CA ALA A 146 5.12 3.32 -6.83
C ALA A 146 4.99 4.42 -7.86
N SER A 147 3.82 4.50 -8.43
CA SER A 147 3.50 5.48 -9.44
C SER A 147 3.31 6.88 -8.86
N PRO A 148 3.87 7.91 -9.52
CA PRO A 148 3.49 9.29 -9.29
C PRO A 148 1.97 9.47 -9.31
N TYR A 149 1.43 10.19 -8.31
CA TYR A 149 -0.01 10.44 -8.15
C TYR A 149 -0.86 9.16 -7.96
N GLY A 150 -0.25 8.01 -7.66
CA GLY A 150 -0.90 6.70 -7.58
C GLY A 150 -1.53 6.22 -8.88
N ASP A 151 -1.09 6.77 -10.02
CA ASP A 151 -1.61 6.45 -11.34
C ASP A 151 -1.23 5.04 -11.80
N TRP A 152 -2.19 4.29 -12.33
CA TRP A 152 -1.92 2.95 -12.85
C TRP A 152 -2.53 2.75 -14.24
N ASN A 153 -1.80 2.05 -15.11
CA ASN A 153 -2.31 1.56 -16.39
C ASN A 153 -1.52 0.33 -16.87
N PRO A 154 -2.04 -0.44 -17.85
CA PRO A 154 -1.32 -1.62 -18.36
C PRO A 154 0.07 -1.34 -18.93
N GLY A 155 0.33 -0.15 -19.46
CA GLY A 155 1.66 0.24 -19.94
C GLY A 155 2.65 0.52 -18.82
N TRP A 156 2.18 0.94 -17.64
CA TRP A 156 3.00 1.05 -16.43
C TRP A 156 3.36 -0.35 -15.93
N ASP A 157 2.35 -1.19 -15.74
CA ASP A 157 2.49 -2.57 -15.28
C ASP A 157 3.45 -3.39 -16.18
N ALA A 158 3.28 -3.29 -17.50
CA ALA A 158 4.15 -3.98 -18.45
C ALA A 158 5.61 -3.49 -18.43
N ALA A 159 5.85 -2.22 -18.07
CA ALA A 159 7.20 -1.69 -17.94
C ALA A 159 7.88 -2.18 -16.65
N LEU A 160 7.12 -2.28 -15.55
CA LEU A 160 7.60 -2.87 -14.30
C LEU A 160 7.97 -4.34 -14.50
N ALA A 161 7.11 -5.12 -15.16
CA ALA A 161 7.36 -6.52 -15.47
C ALA A 161 8.61 -6.73 -16.34
N GLU A 162 8.81 -5.88 -17.36
CA GLU A 162 10.01 -5.94 -18.21
C GLU A 162 11.31 -5.60 -17.46
N LEU A 163 11.23 -4.77 -16.43
CA LEU A 163 12.35 -4.40 -15.58
C LEU A 163 12.50 -5.31 -14.36
N GLU A 164 11.77 -6.42 -14.32
CA GLU A 164 11.84 -7.43 -13.25
C GLU A 164 11.58 -6.85 -11.86
N LEU A 165 10.72 -5.83 -11.77
CA LEU A 165 10.23 -5.35 -10.48
C LEU A 165 9.12 -6.27 -9.98
N ASP A 166 9.30 -6.74 -8.75
CA ASP A 166 8.47 -7.73 -8.07
C ASP A 166 7.07 -7.20 -7.74
N PHE A 167 6.99 -5.92 -7.38
CA PHE A 167 5.76 -5.34 -6.91
C PHE A 167 5.59 -3.86 -7.26
N SER A 168 4.36 -3.39 -7.12
CA SER A 168 4.03 -1.98 -7.15
C SER A 168 2.98 -1.60 -6.11
N SER A 169 2.92 -0.33 -5.72
CA SER A 169 1.98 0.16 -4.72
C SER A 169 1.23 1.38 -5.26
N ASP A 170 0.10 1.15 -5.96
CA ASP A 170 -0.61 2.19 -6.71
C ASP A 170 -2.09 2.32 -6.30
N PHE A 171 -2.52 3.52 -5.91
CA PHE A 171 -3.90 3.77 -5.43
C PHE A 171 -4.98 3.48 -6.49
N VAL A 172 -4.67 3.68 -7.78
CA VAL A 172 -5.61 3.42 -8.88
C VAL A 172 -5.84 1.93 -9.08
N ALA A 173 -4.83 1.09 -8.85
CA ALA A 173 -4.96 -0.35 -8.97
C ALA A 173 -5.80 -0.94 -7.81
N GLY A 174 -5.52 -0.50 -6.58
CA GLY A 174 -6.26 -0.90 -5.38
C GLY A 174 -5.81 -0.14 -4.15
N TRP A 175 -6.66 -0.12 -3.12
CA TRP A 175 -6.42 0.56 -1.86
C TRP A 175 -7.24 -0.13 -0.75
N ASP A 176 -6.74 -0.12 0.49
CA ASP A 176 -7.32 -0.82 1.66
C ASP A 176 -7.76 -2.27 1.36
N ASP A 177 -6.93 -3.00 0.61
CA ASP A 177 -7.19 -4.38 0.19
C ASP A 177 -5.93 -5.24 0.35
N LEU A 178 -6.09 -6.55 0.22
CA LEU A 178 -5.00 -7.51 0.20
C LEU A 178 -4.14 -7.36 -1.06
N PRO A 179 -2.84 -7.66 -1.01
CA PRO A 179 -2.03 -7.72 -2.22
C PRO A 179 -2.60 -8.68 -3.27
N PHE A 180 -2.52 -8.29 -4.54
CA PHE A 180 -3.15 -9.02 -5.65
C PHE A 180 -2.41 -8.80 -6.96
N ARG A 181 -2.64 -9.68 -7.95
CA ARG A 181 -2.09 -9.54 -9.30
C ARG A 181 -3.17 -8.99 -10.25
N PRO A 182 -3.02 -7.78 -10.80
CA PRO A 182 -3.97 -7.24 -11.78
C PRO A 182 -4.17 -8.21 -12.95
N ILE A 183 -5.41 -8.35 -13.42
CA ILE A 183 -5.70 -9.13 -14.63
C ILE A 183 -5.62 -8.21 -15.85
N ILE A 184 -4.67 -8.46 -16.74
CA ILE A 184 -4.45 -7.70 -17.99
C ILE A 184 -4.55 -8.68 -19.16
N GLY A 185 -5.45 -8.40 -20.10
CA GLY A 185 -5.65 -9.30 -21.26
C GLY A 185 -6.05 -10.73 -20.86
N GLY A 186 -6.79 -10.88 -19.75
CA GLY A 186 -7.23 -12.18 -19.23
C GLY A 186 -6.15 -12.96 -18.45
N LYS A 187 -4.97 -12.39 -18.23
CA LYS A 187 -3.87 -13.04 -17.49
C LYS A 187 -3.48 -12.23 -16.25
N PRO A 188 -3.15 -12.89 -15.12
CA PRO A 188 -2.54 -12.20 -13.98
C PRO A 188 -1.20 -11.56 -14.36
N SER A 189 -0.93 -10.36 -13.85
CA SER A 189 0.35 -9.69 -13.99
C SER A 189 1.46 -10.43 -13.23
N ALA A 190 2.69 -10.36 -13.77
CA ALA A 190 3.90 -10.78 -13.08
C ALA A 190 4.25 -9.83 -11.91
N VAL A 191 3.69 -8.62 -11.87
CA VAL A 191 3.92 -7.63 -10.82
C VAL A 191 2.81 -7.73 -9.77
N LEU A 192 3.18 -7.90 -8.50
CA LEU A 192 2.23 -7.88 -7.39
C LEU A 192 1.82 -6.43 -7.09
N GLN A 193 0.54 -6.14 -7.01
CA GLN A 193 0.07 -4.87 -6.44
C GLN A 193 -0.04 -5.02 -4.93
N VAL A 194 0.54 -4.06 -4.21
CA VAL A 194 0.47 -3.91 -2.75
C VAL A 194 -0.33 -2.65 -2.45
N PRO A 195 -1.64 -2.79 -2.17
CA PRO A 195 -2.52 -1.66 -1.91
C PRO A 195 -2.07 -0.83 -0.72
N VAL A 196 -2.26 0.48 -0.83
CA VAL A 196 -1.92 1.45 0.22
C VAL A 196 -3.11 2.38 0.42
N HIS A 197 -3.31 2.83 1.66
CA HIS A 197 -4.38 3.75 2.00
C HIS A 197 -4.21 5.07 1.24
N PRO A 198 -5.23 5.61 0.55
CA PRO A 198 -5.02 6.66 -0.44
C PRO A 198 -5.05 8.09 0.14
N VAL A 199 -5.19 8.24 1.46
CA VAL A 199 -5.29 9.55 2.12
C VAL A 199 -4.03 9.86 2.93
N CYS A 200 -3.23 10.80 2.41
CA CYS A 200 -2.10 11.41 3.11
C CYS A 200 -2.50 12.63 3.94
N LEU A 201 -1.62 13.07 4.84
CA LEU A 201 -1.80 14.22 5.72
C LEU A 201 -2.05 15.49 4.92
N GLY A 202 -1.34 15.67 3.81
CA GLY A 202 -1.52 16.80 2.90
C GLY A 202 -2.97 16.94 2.43
N ARG A 203 -3.68 15.83 2.19
CA ARG A 203 -5.11 15.86 1.82
C ARG A 203 -6.01 16.25 2.97
N LEU A 204 -5.75 15.75 4.17
CA LEU A 204 -6.52 16.09 5.36
C LEU A 204 -6.36 17.57 5.69
N ARG A 205 -5.13 18.08 5.62
CA ARG A 205 -4.82 19.52 5.74
C ARG A 205 -5.52 20.35 4.66
N ALA A 206 -5.50 19.90 3.40
CA ALA A 206 -6.24 20.56 2.31
C ALA A 206 -7.76 20.56 2.53
N ALA A 207 -8.30 19.55 3.21
CA ALA A 207 -9.68 19.49 3.65
C ALA A 207 -9.98 20.35 4.91
N ARG A 208 -8.95 21.02 5.45
CA ARG A 208 -8.98 21.82 6.69
C ARG A 208 -9.33 21.00 7.94
N ALA A 209 -8.89 19.74 7.98
CA ALA A 209 -9.00 18.92 9.17
C ALA A 209 -8.08 19.47 10.28
N SER A 210 -8.61 19.54 11.49
CA SER A 210 -7.87 19.78 12.72
C SER A 210 -6.98 18.58 13.09
N ASP A 211 -6.02 18.80 13.99
CA ASP A 211 -5.11 17.76 14.47
C ASP A 211 -5.87 16.58 15.09
N ASP A 212 -6.92 16.87 15.86
CA ASP A 212 -7.77 15.85 16.47
C ASP A 212 -8.57 15.04 15.43
N GLU A 213 -9.04 15.70 14.37
CA GLU A 213 -9.69 14.99 13.26
C GLU A 213 -8.70 14.10 12.50
N ILE A 214 -7.46 14.57 12.32
CA ILE A 214 -6.39 13.79 11.67
C ILE A 214 -6.01 12.57 12.52
N ARG A 215 -5.78 12.75 13.82
CA ARG A 215 -5.51 11.64 14.75
C ARG A 215 -6.64 10.62 14.73
N ARG A 216 -7.88 11.09 14.88
CA ARG A 216 -9.08 10.22 14.84
C ARG A 216 -9.20 9.47 13.52
N TYR A 217 -8.92 10.16 12.40
CA TYR A 217 -8.95 9.57 11.07
C TYR A 217 -7.96 8.42 10.96
N TYR A 218 -6.67 8.66 11.19
CA TYR A 218 -5.66 7.61 11.07
C TYR A 218 -5.88 6.47 12.06
N ARG A 219 -6.24 6.78 13.31
CA ARG A 219 -6.61 5.76 14.30
C ARG A 219 -7.73 4.87 13.78
N SER A 220 -8.78 5.45 13.19
CA SER A 220 -9.89 4.67 12.65
C SER A 220 -9.49 3.79 11.46
N VAL A 221 -8.55 4.22 10.62
CA VAL A 221 -8.00 3.40 9.53
C VAL A 221 -7.23 2.21 10.09
N VAL A 222 -6.34 2.43 11.06
CA VAL A 222 -5.53 1.38 11.68
C VAL A 222 -6.41 0.37 12.42
N GLN A 223 -7.34 0.84 13.25
CA GLN A 223 -8.24 -0.05 13.99
C GLN A 223 -9.11 -0.88 13.06
N ARG A 224 -9.63 -0.27 11.97
CA ARG A 224 -10.38 -1.02 10.97
C ARG A 224 -9.56 -2.15 10.36
N GLN A 225 -8.35 -1.88 9.89
CA GLN A 225 -7.51 -2.91 9.28
C GLN A 225 -7.15 -4.01 10.29
N LYS A 226 -6.90 -3.64 11.56
CA LYS A 226 -6.69 -4.59 12.64
C LYS A 226 -7.89 -5.52 12.85
N SER A 227 -9.10 -4.97 12.96
CA SER A 227 -10.33 -5.77 13.14
C SER A 227 -10.60 -6.69 11.96
N LEU A 228 -10.23 -6.26 10.75
CA LEU A 228 -10.30 -7.09 9.54
C LEU A 228 -9.20 -8.15 9.46
N ARG A 229 -8.21 -8.12 10.36
CA ARG A 229 -7.00 -8.93 10.35
C ARG A 229 -6.18 -8.79 9.06
N GLU A 230 -6.12 -7.57 8.56
CA GLU A 230 -5.46 -7.23 7.30
C GLU A 230 -4.27 -6.29 7.51
N PRO A 231 -3.30 -6.26 6.58
CA PRO A 231 -2.25 -5.26 6.59
C PRO A 231 -2.80 -3.82 6.52
N CYS A 232 -2.19 -2.91 7.27
CA CYS A 232 -2.46 -1.49 7.26
C CYS A 232 -1.26 -0.74 6.68
N LEU A 233 -1.43 -0.15 5.50
CA LEU A 233 -0.38 0.58 4.81
C LEU A 233 -0.80 2.03 4.70
N LEU A 234 -0.13 2.91 5.45
CA LEU A 234 -0.29 4.36 5.32
C LEU A 234 0.86 4.94 4.51
N TYR A 235 0.66 6.13 3.96
CA TYR A 235 1.74 6.85 3.27
C TYR A 235 1.66 8.35 3.48
N ASP A 236 2.80 9.01 3.28
CA ASP A 236 2.87 10.46 3.20
C ASP A 236 4.12 10.97 2.45
N HIS A 237 4.30 12.30 2.45
CA HIS A 237 5.42 12.98 1.83
C HIS A 237 6.25 13.74 2.88
N PRO A 238 7.59 13.81 2.75
CA PRO A 238 8.45 14.43 3.74
C PRO A 238 8.10 15.87 4.11
N THR A 239 7.68 16.70 3.16
CA THR A 239 7.28 18.09 3.44
C THR A 239 6.09 18.18 4.41
N GLY A 240 5.12 17.28 4.28
CA GLY A 240 3.98 17.22 5.20
C GLY A 240 4.41 16.73 6.58
N LEU A 241 5.18 15.64 6.61
CA LEU A 241 5.67 15.02 7.83
C LEU A 241 6.57 15.95 8.64
N ALA A 242 7.47 16.70 7.99
CA ALA A 242 8.35 17.65 8.68
C ALA A 242 7.59 18.85 9.25
N ARG A 243 6.53 19.31 8.56
CA ARG A 243 5.71 20.44 9.02
C ARG A 243 4.83 20.07 10.21
N ASP A 244 4.24 18.88 10.17
CA ASP A 244 3.28 18.37 11.14
C ASP A 244 3.91 17.25 12.00
N TYR A 245 5.17 17.46 12.41
CA TYR A 245 6.04 16.44 13.00
C TYR A 245 5.43 15.77 14.24
N ASP A 246 5.09 16.54 15.27
CA ASP A 246 4.61 16.01 16.55
C ASP A 246 3.30 15.22 16.37
N LEU A 247 2.40 15.74 15.54
CA LEU A 247 1.15 15.07 15.17
C LEU A 247 1.42 13.71 14.53
N MET A 248 2.35 13.64 13.58
CA MET A 248 2.66 12.39 12.89
C MET A 248 3.48 11.43 13.74
N ALA A 249 4.32 11.92 14.65
CA ALA A 249 5.01 11.09 15.63
C ALA A 249 4.01 10.34 16.52
N GLU A 250 2.98 11.04 17.02
CA GLU A 250 1.89 10.43 17.78
C GLU A 250 1.11 9.41 16.94
N VAL A 251 0.70 9.77 15.72
CA VAL A 251 -0.05 8.87 14.82
C VAL A 251 0.73 7.59 14.53
N LEU A 252 2.02 7.69 14.23
CA LEU A 252 2.87 6.55 13.93
C LEU A 252 3.10 5.66 15.16
N HIS A 253 3.31 6.28 16.33
CA HIS A 253 3.43 5.54 17.58
C HIS A 253 2.14 4.77 17.91
N GLU A 254 0.98 5.41 17.81
CA GLU A 254 -0.31 4.75 18.00
C GLU A 254 -0.53 3.62 17.00
N ALA A 255 -0.23 3.84 15.73
CA ALA A 255 -0.39 2.84 14.68
C ALA A 255 0.48 1.59 14.95
N ARG A 256 1.72 1.82 15.37
CA ARG A 256 2.64 0.76 15.77
C ARG A 256 2.14 -0.02 16.99
N GLN A 257 1.72 0.66 18.06
CA GLN A 257 1.23 0.00 19.28
C GLN A 257 -0.07 -0.77 19.05
N ALA A 258 -0.91 -0.28 18.14
CA ALA A 258 -2.14 -0.97 17.78
C ALA A 258 -1.88 -2.26 16.98
N SER A 259 -0.73 -2.42 16.33
CA SER A 259 -0.49 -3.50 15.38
C SER A 259 0.36 -4.62 15.96
N ASP A 260 0.03 -5.87 15.60
CA ASP A 260 0.74 -7.04 16.14
C ASP A 260 2.14 -7.19 15.54
N SER A 261 2.35 -6.72 14.30
CA SER A 261 3.66 -6.66 13.66
C SER A 261 3.86 -5.38 12.84
N THR A 262 5.13 -5.09 12.51
CA THR A 262 5.53 -4.00 11.63
C THR A 262 6.37 -4.55 10.48
N LEU A 263 6.12 -4.07 9.26
CA LEU A 263 6.81 -4.50 8.05
C LEU A 263 7.15 -3.29 7.20
N THR A 264 8.01 -3.50 6.20
CA THR A 264 8.14 -2.60 5.06
C THR A 264 7.17 -3.05 3.96
N VAL A 265 6.83 -2.17 3.03
CA VAL A 265 6.04 -2.51 1.83
C VAL A 265 6.74 -3.62 1.04
N GLY A 266 8.07 -3.55 0.86
CA GLY A 266 8.84 -4.61 0.22
C GLY A 266 8.81 -5.93 1.00
N GLY A 267 8.89 -5.87 2.34
CA GLY A 267 8.79 -7.05 3.20
C GLY A 267 7.43 -7.74 3.10
N LEU A 268 6.34 -6.96 3.07
CA LEU A 268 5.00 -7.50 2.84
C LEU A 268 4.88 -8.10 1.44
N ALA A 269 5.40 -7.44 0.40
CA ALA A 269 5.37 -7.95 -0.97
C ALA A 269 6.08 -9.31 -1.06
N HIS A 270 7.29 -9.42 -0.52
CA HIS A 270 8.08 -10.65 -0.53
C HIS A 270 7.37 -11.80 0.20
N TRP A 271 6.87 -11.52 1.42
CA TRP A 271 6.09 -12.51 2.15
C TRP A 271 4.82 -12.94 1.39
N TRP A 272 4.12 -12.00 0.77
CA TRP A 272 2.90 -12.29 0.03
C TRP A 272 3.17 -13.14 -1.22
N GLN A 273 4.26 -12.88 -1.93
CA GLN A 273 4.68 -13.72 -3.06
C GLN A 273 5.00 -15.15 -2.61
N ALA A 274 5.70 -15.33 -1.49
CA ALA A 274 5.92 -16.65 -0.90
C ALA A 274 4.59 -17.33 -0.53
N ARG A 275 3.65 -16.57 0.03
CA ARG A 275 2.30 -17.03 0.35
C ARG A 275 1.50 -17.48 -0.88
N GLU A 276 1.66 -16.82 -2.04
CA GLU A 276 1.00 -17.23 -3.29
C GLU A 276 1.54 -18.55 -3.85
N LEU A 277 2.74 -18.98 -3.46
CA LEU A 277 3.33 -20.24 -3.90
C LEU A 277 2.86 -21.44 -3.07
N VAL A 278 2.31 -21.19 -1.88
CA VAL A 278 1.79 -22.25 -1.01
C VAL A 278 0.68 -23.03 -1.70
N ARG A 279 0.77 -24.36 -1.63
CA ARG A 279 -0.30 -25.28 -2.05
C ARG A 279 -0.67 -26.15 -0.86
N TYR A 280 -1.95 -26.16 -0.53
CA TYR A 280 -2.50 -27.00 0.51
C TYR A 280 -3.89 -27.49 0.12
N ARG A 281 -4.32 -28.58 0.75
CA ARG A 281 -5.69 -29.08 0.75
C ARG A 281 -6.17 -29.12 2.19
N ALA A 282 -7.39 -28.64 2.40
CA ALA A 282 -8.07 -28.76 3.67
C ALA A 282 -9.33 -29.61 3.48
N THR A 283 -9.46 -30.69 4.25
CA THR A 283 -10.60 -31.61 4.20
C THR A 283 -11.27 -31.69 5.56
N MET A 284 -12.59 -31.66 5.59
CA MET A 284 -13.35 -31.84 6.83
C MET A 284 -13.75 -33.30 7.01
N ARG A 285 -13.37 -33.90 8.14
CA ARG A 285 -13.70 -35.27 8.50
C ARG A 285 -13.95 -35.39 10.00
N SER A 286 -15.11 -35.94 10.37
CA SER A 286 -15.40 -36.33 11.76
C SER A 286 -15.13 -35.23 12.81
N GLY A 287 -15.49 -33.97 12.51
CA GLY A 287 -15.29 -32.85 13.44
C GLY A 287 -13.87 -32.25 13.46
N ALA A 288 -13.00 -32.69 12.55
CA ALA A 288 -11.63 -32.20 12.42
C ALA A 288 -11.32 -31.70 11.01
N ILE A 289 -10.43 -30.71 10.93
CA ILE A 289 -9.82 -30.32 9.66
C ILE A 289 -8.50 -31.04 9.47
N GLU A 290 -8.38 -31.72 8.33
CA GLU A 290 -7.14 -32.36 7.88
C GLU A 290 -6.48 -31.44 6.85
N ILE A 291 -5.26 -31.01 7.16
CA ILE A 291 -4.43 -30.20 6.28
C ILE A 291 -3.40 -31.12 5.62
N GLU A 292 -3.33 -31.06 4.30
CA GLU A 292 -2.28 -31.66 3.50
C GLU A 292 -1.51 -30.55 2.78
N THR A 293 -0.19 -30.51 2.94
CA THR A 293 0.66 -29.59 2.19
C THR A 293 2.01 -30.24 1.88
N ARG A 294 2.64 -29.82 0.79
CA ARG A 294 4.03 -30.17 0.44
C ARG A 294 4.98 -29.00 0.68
N SER A 295 4.48 -27.89 1.19
CA SER A 295 5.21 -26.64 1.36
C SER A 295 4.91 -26.05 2.75
N PRO A 296 5.26 -26.77 3.84
CA PRO A 296 5.12 -26.20 5.17
C PRO A 296 5.95 -24.92 5.28
N ASN A 297 5.41 -23.94 6.00
CA ASN A 297 6.04 -22.64 6.17
C ASN A 297 5.63 -22.07 7.54
N ASP A 298 6.60 -21.90 8.43
CA ASP A 298 6.43 -21.38 9.78
C ASP A 298 6.02 -19.90 9.82
N GLY A 299 6.26 -19.17 8.73
CA GLY A 299 5.80 -17.80 8.53
C GLY A 299 4.37 -17.67 7.97
N ILE A 300 3.66 -18.77 7.71
CA ILE A 300 2.30 -18.75 7.13
C ILE A 300 1.39 -19.69 7.93
N GLU A 301 0.27 -19.15 8.41
CA GLU A 301 -0.77 -19.92 9.09
C GLU A 301 -2.02 -20.09 8.22
N ILE A 302 -2.85 -21.08 8.55
CA ILE A 302 -4.22 -21.20 8.03
C ILE A 302 -5.17 -20.62 9.08
N GLU A 303 -5.97 -19.65 8.66
CA GLU A 303 -7.09 -19.13 9.42
C GLU A 303 -8.37 -19.90 9.04
N LEU A 304 -9.08 -20.33 10.08
CA LEU A 304 -10.34 -21.04 10.00
C LEU A 304 -11.42 -20.10 10.49
N GLU A 305 -12.32 -19.68 9.62
CA GLU A 305 -13.46 -18.85 9.99
C GLU A 305 -14.72 -19.69 10.10
N PHE A 306 -15.42 -19.62 11.23
CA PHE A 306 -16.67 -20.35 11.45
C PHE A 306 -17.62 -19.49 12.26
N GLU A 307 -18.86 -19.33 11.78
CA GLU A 307 -19.84 -18.42 12.40
C GLU A 307 -19.25 -17.01 12.58
N ASP A 308 -19.20 -16.50 13.81
CA ASP A 308 -18.67 -15.19 14.20
C ASP A 308 -17.33 -15.29 14.95
N ARG A 309 -16.59 -16.38 14.72
CA ARG A 309 -15.30 -16.67 15.35
C ARG A 309 -14.27 -17.17 14.34
N PHE A 310 -13.01 -17.10 14.73
CA PHE A 310 -11.90 -17.65 13.96
C PHE A 310 -10.91 -18.39 14.86
N ALA A 311 -10.15 -19.29 14.27
CA ALA A 311 -9.00 -19.93 14.88
C ALA A 311 -7.86 -19.99 13.87
N ARG A 312 -6.63 -20.18 14.35
CA ARG A 312 -5.47 -20.35 13.49
C ARG A 312 -4.79 -21.68 13.78
N VAL A 313 -4.29 -22.29 12.72
CA VAL A 313 -3.48 -23.51 12.78
C VAL A 313 -2.24 -23.32 11.90
N PRO A 314 -1.10 -23.94 12.26
CA PRO A 314 0.07 -23.93 11.41
C PRO A 314 -0.22 -24.48 10.01
N LEU A 315 0.50 -23.98 9.00
CA LEU A 315 0.51 -24.60 7.67
C LEU A 315 1.40 -25.85 7.69
N GLU A 316 0.90 -26.92 8.30
CA GLU A 316 1.61 -28.19 8.43
C GLU A 316 0.67 -29.37 8.12
N PRO A 317 1.19 -30.50 7.60
CA PRO A 317 0.38 -31.71 7.48
C PRO A 317 -0.10 -32.16 8.84
N GLY A 318 -1.40 -32.29 9.03
CA GLY A 318 -1.94 -32.59 10.35
C GLY A 318 -3.45 -32.65 10.39
N ARG A 319 -3.95 -33.14 11.52
CA ARG A 319 -5.38 -33.19 11.85
C ARG A 319 -5.62 -32.32 13.07
N TYR A 320 -6.54 -31.36 12.93
CA TYR A 320 -6.88 -30.40 13.98
C TYR A 320 -8.36 -30.54 14.35
N GLU A 321 -8.63 -31.02 15.55
CA GLU A 321 -9.99 -31.18 16.10
C GLU A 321 -10.63 -29.81 16.34
N LEU A 322 -11.77 -29.52 15.70
CA LEU A 322 -12.39 -28.19 15.75
C LEU A 322 -12.77 -27.78 17.18
N GLU A 323 -13.17 -28.72 18.03
CA GLU A 323 -13.53 -28.48 19.43
C GLU A 323 -12.34 -28.08 20.31
N ARG A 324 -11.11 -28.40 19.88
CA ARG A 324 -9.87 -28.11 20.61
C ARG A 324 -9.17 -26.85 20.12
N LEU A 325 -9.67 -26.23 19.06
CA LEU A 325 -9.09 -25.00 18.53
C LEU A 325 -9.36 -23.82 19.47
N ASN A 326 -8.38 -22.92 19.57
CA ASN A 326 -8.52 -21.66 20.29
C ASN A 326 -9.34 -20.66 19.46
N TRP A 327 -10.66 -20.79 19.52
CA TRP A 327 -11.58 -19.89 18.83
C TRP A 327 -11.64 -18.51 19.49
N GLN A 328 -11.51 -17.47 18.68
CA GLN A 328 -11.60 -16.07 19.07
C GLN A 328 -12.76 -15.40 18.32
N PRO A 329 -13.51 -14.48 18.95
CA PRO A 329 -14.56 -13.74 18.26
C PRO A 329 -13.96 -12.79 17.22
N PHE A 330 -14.74 -12.45 16.18
CA PHE A 330 -14.37 -11.35 15.29
C PHE A 330 -14.53 -10.00 15.97
N ASP A 331 -13.59 -9.09 15.71
CA ASP A 331 -13.73 -7.68 16.05
C ASP A 331 -14.67 -6.97 15.08
N ASP A 332 -15.44 -5.99 15.55
CA ASP A 332 -16.21 -5.09 14.68
C ASP A 332 -15.26 -4.09 14.01
N PRO A 333 -15.14 -4.09 12.66
CA PRO A 333 -14.29 -3.13 11.95
C PRO A 333 -14.82 -1.70 11.96
N GLY A 334 -16.01 -1.47 12.53
CA GLY A 334 -16.64 -0.16 12.61
C GLY A 334 -16.99 0.43 11.24
N PRO A 335 -17.46 1.68 11.21
CA PRO A 335 -17.72 2.38 9.96
C PRO A 335 -16.40 2.67 9.23
N LYS A 336 -16.45 2.64 7.89
CA LYS A 336 -15.30 3.05 7.09
C LYS A 336 -14.98 4.54 7.36
N PRO A 337 -13.70 4.90 7.57
CA PRO A 337 -13.32 6.30 7.78
C PRO A 337 -13.72 7.14 6.57
N VAL A 338 -14.57 8.15 6.78
CA VAL A 338 -15.01 9.07 5.72
C VAL A 338 -14.32 10.41 5.93
N VAL A 339 -13.53 10.84 4.95
CA VAL A 339 -13.10 12.24 4.90
C VAL A 339 -14.32 13.07 4.48
N SER A 340 -14.70 14.07 5.29
CA SER A 340 -15.93 14.85 5.08
C SER A 340 -16.06 15.40 3.65
N ARG A 341 -17.30 15.62 3.19
CA ARG A 341 -17.69 16.01 1.81
C ARG A 341 -16.94 17.21 1.19
N ARG A 342 -16.12 17.95 1.94
CA ARG A 342 -15.30 19.07 1.47
C ARG A 342 -14.24 18.67 0.43
N LEU A 343 -13.77 17.41 0.40
CA LEU A 343 -12.89 16.92 -0.68
C LEU A 343 -13.53 16.93 -2.08
N SER A 344 -14.87 16.91 -2.17
CA SER A 344 -15.57 17.05 -3.46
C SER A 344 -15.32 18.39 -4.15
N LEU A 345 -15.00 19.44 -3.38
CA LEU A 345 -14.66 20.76 -3.91
C LEU A 345 -13.23 20.76 -4.48
N CYS A 346 -12.27 20.17 -3.77
CA CYS A 346 -10.90 19.99 -4.25
C CYS A 346 -10.86 19.11 -5.51
N ARG A 347 -11.66 18.03 -5.57
CA ARG A 347 -11.83 17.21 -6.78
C ARG A 347 -12.37 18.03 -7.95
N ARG A 348 -13.42 18.83 -7.74
CA ARG A 348 -14.01 19.73 -8.76
C ARG A 348 -13.03 20.79 -9.23
N LEU A 349 -12.23 21.38 -8.33
CA LEU A 349 -11.19 22.35 -8.67
C LEU A 349 -10.04 21.70 -9.45
N GLY A 350 -9.60 20.49 -9.05
CA GLY A 350 -8.61 19.71 -9.78
C GLY A 350 -9.08 19.27 -11.17
N GLU A 351 -10.36 18.91 -11.34
CA GLU A 351 -10.97 18.64 -12.65
C GLU A 351 -11.03 19.90 -13.52
N ARG A 352 -11.42 21.05 -12.96
CA ARG A 352 -11.43 22.34 -13.66
C ARG A 352 -10.04 22.78 -14.11
N TYR A 353 -9.03 22.65 -13.25
CA TYR A 353 -7.64 22.95 -13.58
C TYR A 353 -7.10 22.03 -14.68
N ARG A 354 -7.42 20.72 -14.64
CA ARG A 354 -7.07 19.78 -15.71
C ARG A 354 -7.71 20.14 -17.04
N ARG A 355 -8.97 20.59 -17.04
CA ARG A 355 -9.66 21.06 -18.24
C ARG A 355 -8.94 22.27 -18.85
N LEU A 356 -8.61 23.25 -18.02
CA LEU A 356 -7.87 24.44 -18.43
C LEU A 356 -6.49 24.07 -19.03
N ARG A 357 -5.73 23.20 -18.36
CA ARG A 357 -4.40 22.76 -18.85
C ARG A 357 -4.46 22.02 -20.19
N ARG A 358 -5.48 21.20 -20.43
CA ARG A 358 -5.70 20.55 -21.73
C ARG A 358 -5.98 21.59 -22.82
N GLN A 359 -6.79 22.60 -22.51
CA GLN A 359 -7.08 23.71 -23.43
C GLN A 359 -5.82 24.54 -23.74
N THR A 360 -4.99 24.85 -22.74
CA THR A 360 -3.74 25.61 -22.97
C THR A 360 -2.72 24.82 -23.79
N ARG A 361 -2.64 23.50 -23.59
CA ARG A 361 -1.74 22.62 -24.37
C ARG A 361 -2.20 22.44 -25.82
N ALA A 362 -3.52 22.36 -26.07
CA ALA A 362 -4.06 22.34 -27.42
C ALA A 362 -3.72 23.63 -28.17
N LYS A 363 -3.97 24.79 -27.55
CA LYS A 363 -3.65 26.10 -28.14
C LYS A 363 -2.17 26.32 -28.46
N ARG A 364 -1.25 25.74 -27.68
CA ARG A 364 0.20 25.82 -27.99
C ARG A 364 0.60 24.95 -29.18
N ARG A 365 -0.08 23.81 -29.40
CA ARG A 365 0.17 22.96 -30.58
C ARG A 365 -0.38 23.59 -31.86
N ASP A 366 -1.50 24.28 -31.76
CA ASP A 366 -2.12 24.95 -32.91
C ASP A 366 -1.37 26.26 -33.29
N GLY A 367 -0.64 26.85 -32.35
CA GLY A 367 0.17 28.07 -32.57
C GLY A 367 1.58 27.84 -33.13
N ASP A 368 2.12 26.62 -33.04
CA ASP A 368 3.42 26.25 -33.64
C ASP A 368 3.26 25.70 -35.08
N SER A 369 2.07 25.84 -35.67
CA SER A 369 1.73 25.38 -37.02
C SER A 369 1.38 26.53 -37.99
N ALA A 370 1.73 27.78 -37.64
CA ALA A 370 1.47 28.97 -38.43
C ALA A 370 2.77 29.70 -38.82
#